data_AF-A0A2N3FZN1-F1
#
_entry.id   AF-A0A2N3FZN1-F1
#
_cell.length_a   1.000
_cell.length_b   1.000
_cell.length_c   1.000
_cell.angle_alpha   90.00
_cell.angle_beta   90.00
_cell.angle_gamma   90.00
#
_symmetry.space_group_name_H-M   'P 1'
#
loop_
_entity.id
_entity.type
_entity.pdbx_description
1 polymer ?
#
loop_
_entity_poly.entity_id
_entity_poly.type
_entity_poly.pdbx_seq_one_letter_code
_entity_poly.pdbx_strand_id
1 'polypeptide(L)'
;MTPGTGPQATATSRAWVATALMVALFAMLFIPSLLLIDVFHDSTRVFQNITYALVALIAFAVTVVVLIPVGAHTLGRYIDARTREGSDLRAALIFAGVAAGIGSVMAVPFTLSGSVGVLPLLTYMLVPGLAAFGTRMLLPVALRVKAVRAVAIVAAVAVGVVLATMAVWNVVQNIA
;
A
#
# COMPACT_ATOMS: atom_id res chain seq x y z
N MET A 1 -11.53 -20.20 36.60
CA MET A 1 -11.25 -19.05 35.70
C MET A 1 -11.01 -19.61 34.31
N THR A 2 -12.02 -19.59 33.45
CA THR A 2 -11.91 -20.05 32.06
C THR A 2 -11.40 -18.91 31.18
N PRO A 3 -10.22 -19.03 30.56
CA PRO A 3 -9.77 -18.05 29.59
C PRO A 3 -10.51 -18.30 28.28
N GLY A 4 -11.44 -17.42 27.89
CA GLY A 4 -12.06 -17.55 26.57
C GLY A 4 -13.19 -16.57 26.30
N THR A 5 -13.20 -16.07 25.06
CA THR A 5 -14.25 -15.31 24.36
C THR A 5 -14.12 -13.78 24.31
N GLY A 6 -12.91 -13.28 24.02
CA GLY A 6 -12.86 -12.10 23.14
C GLY A 6 -13.47 -12.50 21.77
N PRO A 7 -14.31 -11.66 21.13
CA PRO A 7 -14.91 -11.99 19.84
C PRO A 7 -13.81 -12.31 18.84
N GLN A 8 -13.72 -13.58 18.41
CA GLN A 8 -12.79 -13.98 17.37
C GLN A 8 -13.17 -13.21 16.10
N ALA A 9 -12.35 -12.25 15.72
CA ALA A 9 -12.58 -11.48 14.50
C ALA A 9 -12.73 -12.45 13.32
N THR A 10 -13.88 -12.39 12.65
CA THR A 10 -14.17 -13.22 11.47
C THR A 10 -13.06 -13.03 10.42
N ALA A 11 -12.83 -14.04 9.57
CA ALA A 11 -11.82 -13.95 8.51
C ALA A 11 -11.98 -12.68 7.65
N THR A 12 -13.23 -12.28 7.41
CA THR A 12 -13.60 -11.04 6.72
C THR A 12 -13.20 -9.80 7.52
N SER A 13 -13.46 -9.75 8.83
CA SER A 13 -13.04 -8.62 9.67
C SER A 13 -11.52 -8.48 9.73
N ARG A 14 -10.77 -9.59 9.72
CA ARG A 14 -9.30 -9.58 9.70
C ARG A 14 -8.77 -9.03 8.37
N ALA A 15 -9.37 -9.42 7.25
CA ALA A 15 -8.98 -8.92 5.93
C ALA A 15 -9.18 -7.40 5.79
N TRP A 16 -10.27 -6.87 6.33
CA TRP A 16 -10.50 -5.42 6.35
C TRP A 16 -9.49 -4.66 7.22
N VAL A 17 -9.13 -5.19 8.38
CA VAL A 17 -8.10 -4.59 9.23
C VAL A 17 -6.72 -4.64 8.55
N ALA A 18 -6.39 -5.75 7.90
CA ALA A 18 -5.16 -5.88 7.11
C ALA A 18 -5.13 -4.89 5.94
N THR A 19 -6.26 -4.71 5.25
CA THR A 19 -6.41 -3.72 4.17
C THR A 19 -6.15 -2.31 4.70
N ALA A 20 -6.80 -1.92 5.80
CA ALA A 20 -6.61 -0.59 6.40
C ALA A 20 -5.15 -0.35 6.84
N LEU A 21 -4.52 -1.33 7.48
CA LEU A 21 -3.11 -1.27 7.85
C LEU A 21 -2.20 -1.12 6.64
N MET A 22 -2.45 -1.91 5.59
CA MET A 22 -1.62 -1.89 4.39
C MET A 22 -1.77 -0.58 3.64
N VAL A 23 -2.98 -0.03 3.53
CA VAL A 23 -3.20 1.30 2.96
C VAL A 23 -2.47 2.38 3.77
N ALA A 24 -2.58 2.36 5.10
CA ALA A 24 -1.92 3.35 5.95
C ALA A 24 -0.39 3.29 5.84
N LEU A 25 0.19 2.09 5.90
CA LEU A 25 1.63 1.89 5.76
C LEU A 25 2.13 2.23 4.37
N PHE A 26 1.40 1.79 3.33
CA PHE A 26 1.72 2.09 1.95
C PHE A 26 1.70 3.60 1.72
N ALA A 27 0.68 4.32 2.19
CA ALA A 27 0.61 5.77 2.08
C ALA A 27 1.75 6.47 2.82
N MET A 28 2.04 6.06 4.06
CA MET A 28 3.14 6.61 4.86
C MET A 28 4.51 6.43 4.20
N LEU A 29 4.72 5.35 3.45
CA LEU A 29 5.98 5.08 2.76
C LEU A 29 6.02 5.70 1.36
N PHE A 30 4.89 5.68 0.65
CA PHE A 30 4.80 6.14 -0.74
C PHE A 30 4.85 7.66 -0.84
N ILE A 31 4.10 8.40 -0.02
CA ILE A 31 4.02 9.87 -0.12
C ILE A 31 5.40 10.51 0.08
N PRO A 32 6.20 10.18 1.12
CA PRO A 32 7.55 10.72 1.26
C PRO A 32 8.50 10.26 0.15
N SER A 33 8.31 9.04 -0.39
CA SER A 33 9.15 8.54 -1.48
C SER A 33 8.99 9.36 -2.77
N LEU A 34 7.79 9.90 -3.02
CA LEU A 34 7.56 10.81 -4.15
C LEU A 34 8.34 12.12 -3.98
N LEU A 35 8.40 12.65 -2.74
CA LEU A 35 9.16 13.87 -2.44
C LEU A 35 10.68 13.64 -2.56
N LEU A 36 11.16 12.45 -2.19
CA LEU A 36 12.58 12.09 -2.35
C LEU A 36 12.98 12.00 -3.82
N ILE A 37 12.11 11.48 -4.69
CA ILE A 37 12.39 11.45 -6.14
C ILE A 37 12.58 12.87 -6.67
N ASP A 38 11.79 13.83 -6.22
CA ASP A 38 11.90 15.24 -6.63
C ASP A 38 13.18 15.93 -6.13
N VAL A 39 13.73 15.49 -5.00
CA VAL A 39 15.01 15.99 -4.45
C VAL A 39 16.22 15.41 -5.21
N PHE A 40 16.13 14.17 -5.70
CA PHE A 40 17.21 13.50 -6.41
C PHE A 40 17.17 13.68 -7.93
N HIS A 41 16.06 14.18 -8.49
CA HIS A 41 15.92 14.44 -9.91
C HIS A 41 16.03 15.95 -10.18
N ASP A 42 16.94 16.31 -11.09
CA ASP A 42 17.31 17.68 -11.45
C ASP A 42 16.08 18.59 -11.68
N SER A 43 15.99 19.68 -10.92
CA SER A 43 14.81 20.57 -10.75
C SER A 43 14.48 21.45 -11.96
N THR A 44 15.16 21.24 -13.09
CA THR A 44 15.03 22.03 -14.32
C THR A 44 13.88 21.57 -15.23
N ARG A 45 13.15 20.50 -14.89
CA ARG A 45 12.06 19.93 -15.72
C ARG A 45 10.69 19.93 -15.02
N VAL A 46 10.25 21.10 -14.58
CA VAL A 46 8.95 21.32 -13.90
C VAL A 46 7.74 20.73 -14.68
N PHE A 47 7.79 20.70 -16.02
CA PHE A 47 6.72 20.12 -16.85
C PHE A 47 6.71 18.58 -16.88
N GLN A 48 7.85 17.90 -16.69
CA GLN A 48 7.90 16.44 -16.54
C GLN A 48 7.42 16.01 -15.15
N ASN A 49 7.58 16.88 -14.14
CA ASN A 49 7.14 16.62 -12.77
C ASN A 49 5.62 16.51 -12.62
N ILE A 50 4.82 17.29 -13.36
CA ILE A 50 3.36 17.23 -13.25
C ILE A 50 2.80 15.93 -13.82
N THR A 51 3.25 15.52 -15.02
CA THR A 51 2.80 14.25 -15.63
C THR A 51 3.25 13.05 -14.80
N TYR A 52 4.49 13.05 -14.30
CA TYR A 52 4.97 11.98 -13.41
C TYR A 52 4.18 11.92 -12.10
N ALA A 53 3.93 13.07 -11.47
CA ALA A 53 3.12 13.15 -10.25
C ALA A 53 1.69 12.66 -10.48
N LEU A 54 1.06 13.02 -11.61
CA LEU A 54 -0.28 12.56 -11.97
C LEU A 54 -0.32 11.05 -12.19
N VAL A 55 0.62 10.49 -12.95
CA VAL A 55 0.66 9.04 -13.19
C VAL A 55 0.99 8.29 -11.89
N ALA A 56 1.89 8.80 -11.06
CA ALA A 56 2.18 8.23 -9.75
C ALA A 56 0.96 8.29 -8.81
N LEU A 57 0.18 9.37 -8.85
CA LEU A 57 -1.05 9.50 -8.07
C LEU A 57 -2.14 8.53 -8.55
N ILE A 58 -2.28 8.34 -9.86
CA ILE A 58 -3.20 7.35 -10.44
C ILE A 58 -2.75 5.93 -10.06
N ALA A 59 -1.46 5.61 -10.18
CA ALA A 59 -0.90 4.33 -9.77
C ALA A 59 -1.12 4.07 -8.28
N PHE A 60 -0.94 5.09 -7.45
CA PHE A 60 -1.23 5.06 -6.02
C PHE A 60 -2.72 4.81 -5.75
N ALA A 61 -3.62 5.54 -6.43
CA ALA A 61 -5.07 5.37 -6.28
C ALA A 61 -5.51 3.95 -6.66
N VAL A 62 -5.06 3.45 -7.81
CA VAL A 62 -5.33 2.07 -8.26
C VAL A 62 -4.79 1.06 -7.26
N THR A 63 -3.60 1.30 -6.70
CA THR A 63 -3.00 0.41 -5.72
C THR A 63 -3.83 0.36 -4.43
N VAL A 64 -4.23 1.53 -3.91
CA VAL A 64 -4.98 1.64 -2.65
C VAL A 64 -6.42 1.13 -2.78
N VAL A 65 -7.10 1.45 -3.88
CA VAL A 65 -8.53 1.16 -4.07
C VAL A 65 -8.76 -0.25 -4.62
N VAL A 66 -7.84 -0.78 -5.43
CA VAL A 66 -8.03 -2.06 -6.12
C VAL A 66 -7.02 -3.09 -5.67
N LEU A 67 -5.72 -2.84 -5.84
CA LEU A 67 -4.70 -3.89 -5.65
C LEU A 67 -4.58 -4.33 -4.18
N ILE A 68 -4.61 -3.41 -3.22
CA ILE A 68 -4.50 -3.75 -1.79
C ILE A 68 -5.74 -4.53 -1.32
N PRO A 69 -6.99 -4.09 -1.59
CA PRO A 69 -8.18 -4.87 -1.22
C PRO A 69 -8.22 -6.23 -1.93
N VAL A 70 -7.99 -6.28 -3.24
CA VAL A 70 -7.96 -7.55 -3.98
C VAL A 70 -6.87 -8.45 -3.42
N GLY A 71 -5.67 -7.95 -3.20
CA GLY A 71 -4.55 -8.69 -2.62
C GLY A 71 -4.86 -9.23 -1.23
N ALA A 72 -5.36 -8.41 -0.31
CA ALA A 72 -5.72 -8.83 1.04
C ALA A 72 -6.84 -9.87 1.04
N HIS A 73 -7.84 -9.71 0.17
CA HIS A 73 -8.99 -10.62 0.08
C HIS A 73 -8.76 -11.84 -0.83
N THR A 74 -7.70 -11.93 -1.62
CA THR A 74 -7.44 -13.11 -2.47
C THR A 74 -6.12 -13.77 -2.09
N LEU A 75 -5.02 -13.20 -2.56
CA LEU A 75 -3.66 -13.66 -2.33
C LEU A 75 -3.31 -13.77 -0.85
N GLY A 76 -3.77 -12.82 -0.03
CA GLY A 76 -3.50 -12.82 1.39
C GLY A 76 -4.16 -13.97 2.12
N ARG A 77 -5.39 -14.34 1.75
CA ARG A 77 -6.04 -15.54 2.30
C ARG A 77 -5.35 -16.82 1.84
N TYR A 78 -4.87 -16.85 0.60
CA TYR A 78 -4.16 -18.00 0.05
C TYR A 78 -2.80 -18.21 0.72
N ILE A 79 -2.00 -17.16 0.86
CA ILE A 79 -0.68 -17.22 1.52
C ILE A 79 -0.86 -17.51 3.01
N ASP A 80 -1.89 -16.97 3.66
CA ASP A 80 -2.21 -17.28 5.07
C ASP A 80 -2.51 -18.75 5.29
N ALA A 81 -3.31 -19.35 4.41
CA ALA A 81 -3.62 -20.77 4.49
C ALA A 81 -2.36 -21.63 4.37
N ARG A 82 -1.40 -21.20 3.54
CA ARG A 82 -0.16 -21.94 3.25
C ARG A 82 0.99 -21.68 4.23
N THR A 83 0.92 -20.59 4.98
CA THR A 83 1.97 -20.19 5.94
C THR A 83 1.56 -20.37 7.40
N ARG A 84 0.38 -20.95 7.66
CA ARG A 84 -0.22 -21.14 8.98
C ARG A 84 0.62 -21.95 9.98
N GLU A 85 1.42 -22.88 9.50
CA GLU A 85 2.27 -23.76 10.32
C GLU A 85 3.72 -23.26 10.43
N GLY A 86 4.06 -22.17 9.73
CA GLY A 86 5.41 -21.61 9.68
C GLY A 86 5.64 -20.47 10.67
N SER A 87 6.88 -19.98 10.73
CA SER A 87 7.21 -18.78 11.51
C SER A 87 6.58 -17.52 10.90
N ASP A 88 6.05 -16.64 11.75
CA ASP A 88 5.43 -15.37 11.34
C ASP A 88 6.37 -14.50 10.49
N LEU A 89 7.67 -14.54 10.79
CA LEU A 89 8.70 -13.84 10.03
C LEU A 89 8.80 -14.35 8.58
N ARG A 90 8.79 -15.67 8.38
CA ARG A 90 8.86 -16.28 7.05
C ARG A 90 7.60 -15.96 6.24
N ALA A 91 6.43 -15.98 6.88
CA ALA A 91 5.19 -15.55 6.26
C ALA A 91 5.28 -14.08 5.82
N ALA A 92 5.75 -13.19 6.70
CA ALA A 92 5.90 -11.77 6.38
C ALA A 92 6.86 -11.50 5.22
N LEU A 93 7.98 -12.25 5.14
CA LEU A 93 8.91 -12.16 4.02
C LEU A 93 8.29 -12.64 2.70
N ILE A 94 7.47 -13.70 2.71
CA ILE A 94 6.74 -14.15 1.52
C ILE A 94 5.76 -13.08 1.06
N PHE A 95 5.00 -12.49 1.99
CA PHE A 95 4.10 -11.37 1.69
C PHE A 95 4.85 -10.16 1.13
N ALA A 96 5.98 -9.81 1.73
CA ALA A 96 6.85 -8.73 1.27
C ALA A 96 7.35 -9.00 -0.15
N GLY A 97 7.85 -10.21 -0.42
CA GLY A 97 8.37 -10.60 -1.73
C GLY A 97 7.29 -10.58 -2.81
N VAL A 98 6.07 -11.06 -2.51
CA VAL A 98 4.96 -11.03 -3.46
C VAL A 98 4.50 -9.60 -3.74
N ALA A 99 4.36 -8.77 -2.71
CA ALA A 99 3.99 -7.37 -2.88
C ALA A 99 5.07 -6.59 -3.64
N ALA A 100 6.35 -6.82 -3.32
CA ALA A 100 7.48 -6.25 -4.04
C ALA A 100 7.51 -6.69 -5.50
N GLY A 101 7.24 -7.97 -5.79
CA GLY A 101 7.17 -8.48 -7.16
C GLY A 101 6.07 -7.83 -7.98
N ILE A 102 4.86 -7.72 -7.43
CA ILE A 102 3.74 -7.00 -8.08
C ILE A 102 4.12 -5.54 -8.32
N GLY A 103 4.71 -4.89 -7.31
CA GLY A 103 5.20 -3.52 -7.39
C GLY A 103 6.23 -3.32 -8.49
N SER A 104 7.20 -4.23 -8.62
CA SER A 104 8.21 -4.20 -9.70
C SER A 104 7.58 -4.29 -11.08
N VAL A 105 6.56 -5.14 -11.28
CA VAL A 105 5.85 -5.25 -12.58
C VAL A 105 5.18 -3.91 -12.93
N MET A 106 4.57 -3.24 -11.96
CA MET A 106 3.96 -1.92 -12.16
C MET A 106 5.00 -0.83 -12.46
N ALA A 107 6.25 -1.01 -12.03
CA ALA A 107 7.33 -0.07 -12.25
C ALA A 107 7.96 -0.16 -13.66
N VAL A 108 7.83 -1.31 -14.33
CA VAL A 108 8.44 -1.56 -15.66
C VAL A 108 8.14 -0.46 -16.70
N PRO A 109 6.89 0.03 -16.86
CA PRO A 109 6.59 1.09 -17.83
C PRO A 109 7.36 2.39 -17.53
N PHE A 110 7.53 2.69 -16.24
CA PHE A 110 8.24 3.89 -15.79
C PHE A 110 9.74 3.76 -16.01
N THR A 111 10.32 2.59 -15.75
CA THR A 111 11.76 2.34 -15.96
C THR A 111 12.11 2.28 -17.45
N LEU A 112 11.28 1.66 -18.29
CA LEU A 112 11.53 1.54 -19.73
C LEU A 112 11.31 2.86 -20.49
N SER A 113 10.51 3.79 -19.95
CA SER A 113 10.29 5.12 -20.55
C SER A 113 11.51 6.06 -20.48
N GLY A 114 12.62 5.62 -19.85
CA GLY A 114 13.95 6.21 -20.00
C GLY A 114 14.21 7.51 -19.25
N SER A 115 13.22 8.12 -18.60
CA SER A 115 13.35 9.47 -18.03
C SER A 115 13.73 9.54 -16.54
N VAL A 116 13.64 8.45 -15.76
CA VAL A 116 13.76 8.48 -14.28
C VAL A 116 14.72 7.41 -13.71
N GLY A 117 15.37 6.62 -14.56
CA GLY A 117 16.34 5.59 -14.14
C GLY A 117 15.74 4.44 -13.31
N VAL A 118 16.54 3.83 -12.43
CA VAL A 118 16.16 2.66 -11.59
C VAL A 118 15.41 3.07 -10.32
N LEU A 119 15.36 4.37 -9.99
CA LEU A 119 14.75 4.88 -8.76
C LEU A 119 13.26 4.53 -8.61
N PRO A 120 12.41 4.62 -9.67
CA PRO A 120 11.03 4.15 -9.62
C PRO A 120 10.97 2.65 -9.35
N LEU A 121 11.83 1.83 -9.97
CA LEU A 121 11.85 0.39 -9.74
C LEU A 121 12.09 0.07 -8.27
N LEU A 122 13.07 0.72 -7.64
CA LEU A 122 13.35 0.54 -6.21
C LEU A 122 12.18 0.99 -5.34
N THR A 123 11.56 2.13 -5.66
CA THR A 123 10.45 2.69 -4.88
C THR A 123 9.22 1.80 -4.96
N TYR A 124 8.82 1.44 -6.18
CA TYR A 124 7.66 0.58 -6.42
C TYR A 124 7.91 -0.87 -6.02
N MET A 125 9.16 -1.33 -5.85
CA MET A 125 9.46 -2.63 -5.25
C MET A 125 9.45 -2.58 -3.72
N LEU A 126 10.19 -1.65 -3.12
CA LEU A 126 10.40 -1.58 -1.67
C LEU A 126 9.15 -1.15 -0.93
N VAL A 127 8.42 -0.14 -1.43
CA VAL A 127 7.29 0.45 -0.71
C VAL A 127 6.15 -0.58 -0.50
N PRO A 128 5.67 -1.30 -1.53
CA PRO A 128 4.69 -2.37 -1.32
C PRO A 128 5.23 -3.51 -0.47
N GLY A 129 6.50 -3.89 -0.64
CA GLY A 129 7.13 -4.96 0.13
C GLY A 129 7.18 -4.66 1.63
N LEU A 130 7.64 -3.47 2.01
CA LEU A 130 7.70 -3.00 3.39
C LEU A 130 6.30 -2.79 3.97
N ALA A 131 5.35 -2.27 3.19
CA ALA A 131 3.97 -2.13 3.63
C ALA A 131 3.32 -3.50 3.91
N ALA A 132 3.54 -4.50 3.06
CA ALA A 132 3.04 -5.86 3.27
C ALA A 132 3.69 -6.53 4.49
N PHE A 133 5.01 -6.38 4.65
CA PHE A 133 5.75 -6.86 5.80
C PHE A 133 5.21 -6.25 7.11
N GLY A 134 5.13 -4.92 7.16
CA GLY A 134 4.63 -4.19 8.33
C GLY A 134 3.18 -4.54 8.65
N THR A 135 2.34 -4.69 7.63
CA THR A 135 0.94 -5.12 7.81
C THR A 135 0.87 -6.48 8.50
N ARG A 136 1.69 -7.44 8.05
CA ARG A 136 1.72 -8.78 8.64
C ARG A 136 2.15 -8.74 10.10
N MET A 137 3.18 -7.96 10.42
CA MET A 137 3.72 -7.82 11.76
C MET A 137 2.79 -7.07 12.71
N LEU A 138 2.06 -6.07 12.20
CA LEU A 138 1.14 -5.26 13.00
C LEU A 138 -0.27 -5.88 13.12
N LEU A 139 -0.65 -6.81 12.25
CA LEU A 139 -1.99 -7.41 12.24
C LEU A 139 -2.36 -8.07 13.59
N PRO A 140 -1.50 -8.87 14.27
CA PRO A 140 -1.81 -9.41 15.59
C PRO A 140 -2.03 -8.32 16.64
N VAL A 141 -1.27 -7.23 16.57
CA VAL A 141 -1.36 -6.09 17.51
C VAL A 141 -2.64 -5.30 17.25
N ALA A 142 -2.97 -5.00 15.99
CA ALA A 142 -4.18 -4.26 15.63
C ALA A 142 -5.46 -5.02 15.96
N LEU A 143 -5.43 -6.35 15.94
CA LEU A 143 -6.58 -7.17 16.35
C LEU A 143 -6.74 -7.21 17.89
N ARG A 144 -5.66 -7.03 18.65
CA ARG A 144 -5.69 -6.96 20.13
C ARG A 144 -5.99 -5.55 20.64
N VAL A 145 -5.47 -4.52 19.98
CA VAL A 145 -5.50 -3.12 20.43
C VAL A 145 -6.42 -2.30 19.54
N LYS A 146 -7.59 -1.92 20.05
CA LYS A 146 -8.60 -1.12 19.31
C LYS A 146 -8.06 0.21 18.82
N ALA A 147 -7.15 0.86 19.57
CA ALA A 147 -6.54 2.13 19.19
C ALA A 147 -5.69 2.01 17.91
N VAL A 148 -4.86 0.97 17.78
CA VAL A 148 -4.05 0.74 16.58
C VAL A 148 -4.94 0.50 15.35
N ARG A 149 -6.00 -0.28 15.52
CA ARG A 149 -7.02 -0.46 14.48
C ARG A 149 -7.70 0.85 14.09
N ALA A 150 -8.11 1.66 15.06
CA ALA A 150 -8.77 2.94 14.81
C ALA A 150 -7.85 3.90 14.05
N VAL A 151 -6.57 4.02 14.47
CA VAL A 151 -5.58 4.85 13.80
C VAL A 151 -5.35 4.38 12.36
N ALA A 152 -5.21 3.08 12.13
CA ALA A 152 -5.04 2.53 10.78
C ALA A 152 -6.24 2.83 9.87
N ILE A 153 -7.47 2.69 10.40
CA ILE A 153 -8.69 2.99 9.66
C ILE A 153 -8.77 4.50 9.36
N VAL A 154 -8.53 5.36 10.35
CA VAL A 154 -8.56 6.82 10.16
C VAL A 154 -7.54 7.24 9.11
N ALA A 155 -6.32 6.72 9.17
CA ALA A 155 -5.28 6.99 8.17
C ALA A 155 -5.71 6.52 6.77
N ALA A 156 -6.26 5.31 6.64
CA ALA A 156 -6.74 4.78 5.37
C ALA A 156 -7.91 5.61 4.80
N VAL A 157 -8.85 6.04 5.64
CA VAL A 157 -9.95 6.92 5.24
C VAL A 157 -9.44 8.28 4.81
N ALA A 158 -8.51 8.89 5.55
CA ALA A 158 -7.92 10.17 5.19
C ALA A 158 -7.24 10.10 3.81
N VAL A 159 -6.46 9.04 3.56
CA VAL A 159 -5.86 8.77 2.25
C VAL A 159 -6.93 8.62 1.17
N GLY A 160 -7.99 7.85 1.44
CA GLY A 160 -9.11 7.68 0.51
C GLY A 160 -9.83 9.00 0.19
N VAL A 161 -10.06 9.87 1.18
CA VAL A 161 -10.67 11.20 0.99
C VAL A 161 -9.79 12.10 0.14
N VAL A 162 -8.48 12.12 0.39
CA VAL A 162 -7.54 12.88 -0.43
C VAL A 162 -7.58 12.41 -1.88
N LEU A 163 -7.57 11.09 -2.12
CA LEU A 163 -7.66 10.52 -3.46
C LEU A 163 -8.98 10.85 -4.16
N ALA A 164 -10.09 10.74 -3.44
CA ALA A 164 -11.41 11.09 -3.97
C ALA A 164 -11.48 12.58 -4.34
N THR A 165 -10.93 13.45 -3.49
CA THR A 165 -10.89 14.90 -3.75
C THR A 165 -10.07 15.21 -5.00
N MET A 166 -8.90 14.59 -5.15
CA MET A 166 -8.06 14.77 -6.34
C MET A 166 -8.72 14.22 -7.61
N ALA A 167 -9.40 13.07 -7.53
CA ALA A 167 -10.15 12.52 -8.66
C ALA A 167 -11.28 13.46 -9.10
N VAL A 168 -12.06 13.99 -8.16
CA VAL A 168 -13.14 14.95 -8.44
C VAL A 168 -12.58 16.23 -9.06
N TRP A 169 -11.50 16.79 -8.49
CA TRP A 169 -10.85 17.97 -9.03
C TRP A 169 -10.41 17.77 -10.49
N ASN A 170 -9.80 16.63 -10.81
CA ASN A 170 -9.36 16.31 -12.16
C ASN A 170 -10.54 16.15 -13.14
N VAL A 171 -11.65 15.54 -12.70
CA VAL A 171 -12.87 15.42 -13.53
C VAL A 171 -13.46 16.80 -13.83
N VAL A 172 -13.53 17.69 -12.83
CA VAL A 172 -14.08 19.04 -13.01
C VAL A 172 -13.24 19.88 -13.99
N GLN A 173 -11.90 19.78 -13.93
CA GLN A 173 -11.03 20.54 -14.84
C GLN A 173 -11.05 20.05 -16.30
N ASN A 174 -11.43 18.80 -16.57
CA ASN A 174 -11.48 18.26 -17.92
C ASN A 174 -12.87 18.36 -18.58
N ILE A 175 -13.90 18.79 -17.84
CA ILE A 175 -15.27 18.96 -18.33
C ILE A 175 -15.64 20.44 -18.52
N ALA A 176 -14.93 21.36 -17.86
CA ALA A 176 -15.08 22.81 -18.01
C ALA A 176 -14.18 23.38 -19.13
#